data_AF-A0A183K180-F1
#
_entry.id   AF-A0A183K180-F1
#
_cell.length_a   1.000
_cell.length_b   1.000
_cell.length_c   1.000
_cell.angle_alpha   90.00
_cell.angle_beta   90.00
_cell.angle_gamma   90.00
#
_symmetry.space_group_name_H-M   'P 1'
#
loop_
_entity.id
_entity.type
_entity.pdbx_description
1 polymer ?
#
loop_
_entity_poly.entity_id
_entity_poly.type
_entity_poly.pdbx_seq_one_letter_code
_entity_poly.pdbx_strand_id
1 'polypeptide(L)'
;MYENRSDWLINQLLPSKPDPRLSNYPLMSTWTPTALISFIYCIIVYIWRIKLIQKKESNANGNIMKRINRIQWIQYYMALYNFTMVIFFIYLSISSLIVIRQLNYGLGCIELPDPNDKRTDDLVYYGYLYFISKFIEMLDTVFFLYRGKVDQVTFLHVFHHASMPPSVWWGLKYAPGKF
;
A
#
# COMPACT_ATOMS: atom_id res chain seq x y z
N MET A 1 4.71 -39.64 12.97
CA MET A 1 4.08 -38.32 12.82
C MET A 1 5.02 -37.52 11.93
N TYR A 2 4.76 -37.47 10.62
CA TYR A 2 5.64 -36.77 9.69
C TYR A 2 5.27 -35.29 9.71
N GLU A 3 6.05 -34.49 10.45
CA GLU A 3 6.04 -33.04 10.27
C GLU A 3 6.43 -32.76 8.82
N ASN A 4 5.53 -32.09 8.11
CA ASN A 4 5.72 -31.81 6.69
C ASN A 4 6.92 -30.86 6.57
N ARG A 5 7.85 -31.11 5.64
CA ARG A 5 9.06 -30.26 5.49
C ARG A 5 8.71 -28.78 5.28
N SER A 6 7.53 -28.51 4.70
CA SER A 6 6.93 -27.18 4.60
C SER A 6 6.67 -26.55 5.96
N ASP A 7 6.12 -27.30 6.91
CA ASP A 7 5.70 -26.82 8.23
C ASP A 7 6.94 -26.51 9.08
N TRP A 8 7.97 -27.35 8.97
CA TRP A 8 9.28 -27.09 9.55
C TRP A 8 9.92 -25.79 9.00
N LEU A 9 9.90 -25.58 7.69
CA LEU A 9 10.41 -24.34 7.07
C LEU A 9 9.60 -23.11 7.48
N ILE A 10 8.27 -23.21 7.54
CA ILE A 10 7.36 -22.11 7.90
C ILE A 10 7.60 -21.68 9.35
N ASN A 11 7.71 -22.64 10.27
CA ASN A 11 7.95 -22.36 11.69
C ASN A 11 9.32 -21.73 11.97
N GLN A 12 10.28 -21.88 11.04
CA GLN A 12 11.64 -21.37 11.18
C GLN A 12 11.87 -20.05 10.43
N LEU A 13 11.03 -19.74 9.42
CA LEU A 13 11.12 -18.52 8.61
C LEU A 13 10.12 -17.42 9.00
N LEU A 14 8.98 -17.78 9.58
CA LEU A 14 7.95 -16.83 10.02
C LEU A 14 7.80 -16.90 11.56
N PRO A 15 7.55 -15.77 12.25
CA PRO A 15 7.24 -15.82 13.67
C PRO A 15 5.99 -16.69 13.89
N SER A 16 6.03 -17.44 14.97
CA SER A 16 5.24 -18.66 15.15
C SER A 16 3.72 -18.43 15.14
N LYS A 17 3.23 -17.20 15.36
CA LYS A 17 1.79 -16.88 15.38
C LYS A 17 1.48 -15.48 14.82
N PRO A 18 0.46 -15.35 13.96
CA PRO A 18 -0.04 -14.04 13.52
C PRO A 18 -0.75 -13.29 14.65
N ASP A 19 -0.75 -11.95 14.60
CA ASP A 19 -1.48 -11.14 15.59
C ASP A 19 -3.00 -11.42 15.52
N PRO A 20 -3.63 -11.89 16.61
CA PRO A 20 -5.07 -12.10 16.66
C PRO A 20 -5.88 -10.80 16.52
N ARG A 21 -5.35 -9.63 16.90
CA ARG A 21 -6.08 -8.34 16.83
C ARG A 21 -6.44 -7.97 15.39
N LEU A 22 -5.60 -8.34 14.45
CA LEU A 22 -5.76 -8.04 13.03
C LEU A 22 -6.74 -8.98 12.31
N SER A 23 -7.20 -10.08 12.92
CA SER A 23 -8.13 -11.01 12.25
C SER A 23 -9.45 -10.36 11.88
N ASN A 24 -9.87 -9.34 12.65
CA ASN A 24 -11.15 -8.65 12.48
C ASN A 24 -11.07 -7.49 11.47
N TYR A 25 -9.86 -7.12 11.06
CA TYR A 25 -9.64 -6.01 10.14
C TYR A 25 -9.88 -6.44 8.69
N PRO A 26 -10.54 -5.61 7.86
CA PRO A 26 -10.68 -5.89 6.43
C PRO A 26 -9.33 -6.18 5.76
N LEU A 27 -9.30 -7.14 4.84
CA LEU A 27 -8.09 -7.55 4.09
C LEU A 27 -6.94 -8.14 4.94
N MET A 28 -7.12 -8.32 6.26
CA MET A 28 -6.09 -8.87 7.17
C MET A 28 -6.33 -10.32 7.57
N SER A 29 -7.41 -10.94 7.07
CA SER A 29 -7.71 -12.37 7.30
C SER A 29 -6.75 -13.29 6.54
N THR A 30 -6.49 -12.98 5.26
CA THR A 30 -5.63 -13.74 4.36
C THR A 30 -4.83 -12.78 3.48
N TRP A 31 -3.64 -13.21 3.03
CA TRP A 31 -2.79 -12.39 2.15
C TRP A 31 -3.23 -12.42 0.69
N THR A 32 -4.05 -13.41 0.31
CA THR A 32 -4.47 -13.67 -1.06
C THR A 32 -5.23 -12.51 -1.70
N PRO A 33 -6.15 -11.77 -1.02
CA PRO A 33 -6.83 -10.64 -1.64
C PRO A 33 -5.86 -9.49 -1.94
N THR A 34 -4.92 -9.21 -1.03
CA THR A 34 -3.89 -8.19 -1.22
C THR A 34 -2.99 -8.50 -2.41
N ALA A 35 -2.50 -9.74 -2.51
CA ALA A 35 -1.69 -10.17 -3.65
C ALA A 35 -2.47 -10.11 -4.97
N LEU A 36 -3.74 -10.52 -4.96
CA LEU A 36 -4.59 -10.47 -6.14
C LEU A 36 -4.82 -9.02 -6.60
N ILE A 37 -5.08 -8.08 -5.69
CA ILE A 37 -5.24 -6.66 -6.01
C ILE A 37 -3.95 -6.10 -6.63
N SER A 38 -2.79 -6.36 -6.04
CA SER A 38 -1.49 -5.94 -6.60
C SER A 38 -1.23 -6.55 -7.99
N PHE A 39 -1.58 -7.81 -8.19
CA PHE A 39 -1.40 -8.48 -9.48
C PHE A 39 -2.33 -7.91 -10.57
N ILE A 40 -3.61 -7.75 -10.26
CA ILE A 40 -4.60 -7.13 -11.15
C ILE A 40 -4.16 -5.71 -11.51
N TYR A 41 -3.68 -4.94 -10.54
CA TYR A 41 -3.14 -3.61 -10.75
C TYR A 41 -2.00 -3.58 -11.78
N CYS A 42 -1.01 -4.47 -11.64
CA CYS A 42 0.09 -4.56 -12.60
C CYS A 42 -0.41 -4.83 -14.03
N ILE A 43 -1.38 -5.74 -14.18
CA ILE A 43 -1.98 -6.05 -15.48
C ILE A 43 -2.69 -4.83 -16.07
N ILE A 44 -3.54 -4.17 -15.28
CA ILE A 44 -4.30 -3.00 -15.72
C ILE A 44 -3.36 -1.88 -16.15
N VAL A 45 -2.36 -1.55 -15.33
CA VAL A 45 -1.38 -0.49 -15.61
C VAL A 45 -0.59 -0.80 -16.88
N TYR A 46 -0.15 -2.05 -17.05
CA TYR A 46 0.60 -2.47 -18.22
C TYR A 46 -0.22 -2.36 -19.52
N ILE A 47 -1.43 -2.92 -19.53
CA ILE A 47 -2.33 -2.89 -20.70
C ILE A 47 -2.70 -1.44 -21.05
N TRP A 48 -3.02 -0.63 -20.05
CA TRP A 48 -3.41 0.76 -20.27
C TRP A 48 -2.24 1.59 -20.80
N ARG A 49 -1.04 1.40 -20.25
CA ARG A 49 0.17 2.06 -20.74
C ARG A 49 0.44 1.77 -22.22
N ILE A 50 0.36 0.51 -22.64
CA ILE A 50 0.56 0.13 -24.06
C ILE A 50 -0.50 0.78 -24.96
N LYS A 51 -1.77 0.72 -24.58
CA LYS A 51 -2.86 1.36 -25.35
C LYS A 51 -2.66 2.87 -25.51
N LEU A 52 -2.14 3.56 -24.49
CA LEU A 52 -1.86 4.99 -24.56
C LEU A 52 -0.70 5.32 -25.48
N ILE A 53 0.36 4.52 -25.49
CA ILE A 53 1.50 4.69 -26.39
C ILE A 53 1.07 4.51 -27.84
N GLN A 54 0.38 3.40 -28.16
CA GLN A 54 -0.15 3.14 -29.51
C GLN A 54 -1.08 4.27 -29.99
N LYS A 55 -1.96 4.76 -29.11
CA LYS A 55 -2.85 5.88 -29.42
C LYS A 55 -2.11 7.20 -29.64
N LYS A 56 -0.95 7.41 -28.99
CA LYS A 56 -0.15 8.62 -29.19
C LYS A 56 0.52 8.62 -30.57
N GLU A 57 0.97 7.46 -31.02
CA GLU A 57 1.54 7.26 -32.37
C GLU A 57 0.47 7.40 -33.47
N SER A 58 -0.74 6.89 -33.25
CA SER A 58 -1.81 6.91 -34.26
C SER A 58 -2.52 8.26 -34.42
N ASN A 59 -2.39 9.17 -33.44
CA ASN A 59 -3.28 10.33 -33.29
C ASN A 59 -2.51 11.66 -33.42
N ALA A 60 -1.67 11.75 -34.46
CA ALA A 60 -0.92 12.95 -34.81
C ALA A 60 -1.82 14.14 -35.22
N ASN A 61 -3.06 13.89 -35.65
CA ASN A 61 -4.01 14.91 -36.07
C ASN A 61 -5.38 14.72 -35.37
N GLY A 62 -5.68 15.49 -34.32
CA GLY A 62 -7.02 15.45 -33.70
C GLY A 62 -7.24 16.31 -32.46
N ASN A 63 -8.01 17.39 -32.64
CA ASN A 63 -8.79 18.19 -31.66
C ASN A 63 -8.18 18.42 -30.27
N ILE A 64 -7.26 19.38 -30.22
CA ILE A 64 -6.54 19.90 -29.04
C ILE A 64 -7.50 20.48 -27.97
N MET A 65 -8.57 21.18 -28.38
CA MET A 65 -9.43 21.95 -27.46
C MET A 65 -10.21 21.07 -26.45
N LYS A 66 -10.81 19.96 -26.91
CA LYS A 66 -11.58 19.04 -26.04
C LYS A 66 -10.68 18.25 -25.08
N ARG A 67 -9.40 18.08 -25.43
CA ARG A 67 -8.37 17.45 -24.60
C ARG A 67 -7.93 18.37 -23.47
N ILE A 68 -7.80 19.68 -23.73
CA ILE A 68 -7.41 20.69 -22.73
C ILE A 68 -8.45 20.77 -21.60
N ASN A 69 -9.74 20.95 -21.91
CA ASN A 69 -10.78 21.09 -20.88
C ASN A 69 -10.94 19.85 -19.99
N ARG A 70 -10.76 18.64 -20.55
CA ARG A 70 -10.81 17.40 -19.75
C ARG A 70 -9.63 17.30 -18.79
N ILE A 71 -8.43 17.71 -19.21
CA ILE A 71 -7.22 17.69 -18.38
C ILE A 71 -7.35 18.63 -17.17
N GLN A 72 -8.03 19.76 -17.33
CA GLN A 72 -8.16 20.76 -16.27
C GLN A 72 -8.97 20.28 -15.06
N TRP A 73 -10.12 19.62 -15.25
CA TRP A 73 -10.92 19.09 -14.14
C TRP A 73 -10.18 17.99 -13.35
N ILE A 74 -9.45 17.13 -14.06
CA ILE A 74 -8.63 16.07 -13.45
C ILE A 74 -7.53 16.67 -12.56
N GLN A 75 -6.94 17.79 -12.98
CA GLN A 75 -5.93 18.50 -12.19
C GLN A 75 -6.47 18.97 -10.84
N TYR A 76 -7.70 19.47 -10.80
CA TYR A 76 -8.33 19.85 -9.54
C TYR A 76 -8.57 18.64 -8.62
N TYR A 77 -9.09 17.53 -9.17
CA TYR A 77 -9.29 16.30 -8.39
C TYR A 77 -7.98 15.71 -7.84
N MET A 78 -6.91 15.70 -8.64
CA MET A 78 -5.59 15.25 -8.15
C MET A 78 -5.03 16.19 -7.09
N ALA A 79 -5.21 17.51 -7.24
CA ALA A 79 -4.74 18.47 -6.24
C ALA A 79 -5.45 18.25 -4.90
N LEU A 80 -6.77 18.05 -4.92
CA LEU A 80 -7.56 17.70 -3.74
C LEU A 80 -7.09 16.37 -3.14
N TYR A 81 -6.97 15.33 -3.97
CA TYR A 81 -6.49 14.02 -3.54
C TYR A 81 -5.10 14.10 -2.88
N ASN A 82 -4.12 14.75 -3.52
CA ASN A 82 -2.78 14.90 -2.98
C ASN A 82 -2.79 15.68 -1.66
N PHE A 83 -3.60 16.73 -1.57
CA PHE A 83 -3.75 17.50 -0.34
C PHE A 83 -4.34 16.67 0.80
N THR A 84 -5.39 15.87 0.53
CA THR A 84 -5.95 14.92 1.49
C THR A 84 -4.93 13.88 1.93
N MET A 85 -4.13 13.34 1.00
CA MET A 85 -3.09 12.37 1.32
C MET A 85 -1.99 12.98 2.21
N VAL A 86 -1.58 14.23 1.96
CA VAL A 86 -0.61 14.94 2.80
C VAL A 86 -1.16 15.10 4.23
N ILE A 87 -2.40 15.57 4.39
CA ILE A 87 -3.02 15.70 5.72
C ILE A 87 -3.09 14.34 6.42
N PHE A 88 -3.50 13.31 5.70
CA PHE A 88 -3.59 11.95 6.23
C PHE A 88 -2.22 11.43 6.70
N PHE A 89 -1.15 11.65 5.94
CA PHE A 89 0.19 11.24 6.34
C PHE A 89 0.77 12.07 7.48
N ILE A 90 0.46 13.36 7.57
CA ILE A 90 0.81 14.19 8.73
C ILE A 90 0.12 13.62 9.98
N TYR A 91 -1.17 13.30 9.89
CA TYR A 91 -1.92 12.69 10.99
C TYR A 91 -1.32 11.35 11.42
N LEU A 92 -1.03 10.44 10.49
CA LEU A 92 -0.40 9.15 10.81
C LEU A 92 0.98 9.32 11.44
N SER A 93 1.79 10.24 10.92
CA SER A 93 3.16 10.46 11.41
C SER A 93 3.16 11.03 12.83
N ILE A 94 2.32 12.03 13.11
CA ILE A 94 2.21 12.61 14.46
C ILE A 94 1.64 11.58 15.44
N SER A 95 0.58 10.87 15.06
CA SER A 95 -0.07 9.90 15.95
C SER A 95 0.86 8.73 16.27
N SER A 96 1.56 8.18 15.28
CA SER A 96 2.55 7.12 15.50
C SER A 96 3.72 7.59 16.36
N LEU A 97 4.22 8.82 16.18
CA LEU A 97 5.28 9.37 17.04
C LEU A 97 4.83 9.54 18.49
N ILE A 98 3.59 9.95 18.73
CA ILE A 98 3.03 10.05 20.09
C ILE A 98 2.97 8.66 20.74
N VAL A 99 2.45 7.65 20.03
CA VAL A 99 2.37 6.28 20.54
C VAL A 99 3.75 5.69 20.83
N ILE A 100 4.71 5.86 19.90
CA ILE A 100 6.11 5.41 20.08
C ILE A 100 6.73 6.03 21.34
N ARG A 101 6.50 7.34 21.57
CA ARG A 101 6.98 8.02 22.79
C ARG A 101 6.29 7.50 24.05
N GLN A 102 4.98 7.26 24.01
CA GLN A 102 4.24 6.71 25.16
C GLN A 102 4.67 5.29 25.51
N LEU A 103 5.09 4.50 24.51
CA LEU A 103 5.63 3.15 24.69
C LEU A 103 7.12 3.12 25.06
N ASN A 104 7.80 4.29 25.12
CA ASN A 104 9.25 4.42 25.33
C ASN A 104 10.09 3.63 24.33
N TYR A 105 9.63 3.53 23.08
CA TYR A 105 10.37 2.86 22.01
C TYR A 105 11.55 3.73 21.55
N GLY A 106 12.77 3.19 21.63
CA GLY A 106 14.00 3.81 21.12
C GLY A 106 14.28 3.51 19.64
N LEU A 107 15.49 3.81 19.18
CA LEU A 107 15.97 3.44 17.83
C LEU A 107 16.74 2.10 17.79
N GLY A 108 16.86 1.43 18.95
CA GLY A 108 17.60 0.19 19.11
C GLY A 108 16.74 -1.06 18.90
N CYS A 109 17.19 -2.20 19.42
CA CYS A 109 16.39 -3.42 19.47
C CYS A 109 15.25 -3.22 20.48
N ILE A 110 14.00 -3.31 20.00
CA ILE A 110 12.79 -3.18 20.79
C ILE A 110 12.00 -4.46 20.66
N GLU A 111 11.36 -4.87 21.74
CA GLU A 111 10.44 -6.01 21.74
C GLU A 111 9.23 -5.76 20.84
N LEU A 112 8.74 -6.84 20.23
CA LEU A 112 7.54 -6.77 19.41
C LEU A 112 6.33 -6.30 20.24
N PRO A 113 5.37 -5.56 19.65
CA PRO A 113 4.20 -5.09 20.39
C PRO A 113 3.38 -6.26 20.96
N ASP A 114 3.24 -6.37 22.29
CA ASP A 114 2.51 -7.46 22.95
C ASP A 114 0.99 -7.34 22.68
N PRO A 115 0.36 -8.36 22.07
CA PRO A 115 -1.09 -8.38 21.85
C PRO A 115 -1.96 -8.24 23.12
N ASN A 116 -1.40 -8.48 24.30
CA ASN A 116 -2.10 -8.35 25.58
C ASN A 116 -2.00 -6.94 26.18
N ASP A 117 -1.07 -6.09 25.70
CA ASP A 117 -0.94 -4.71 26.17
C ASP A 117 -1.77 -3.77 25.30
N LYS A 118 -2.86 -3.26 25.89
CA LYS A 118 -3.78 -2.31 25.25
C LYS A 118 -3.10 -1.06 24.71
N ARG A 119 -1.96 -0.65 25.27
CA ARG A 119 -1.21 0.53 24.79
C ARG A 119 -0.63 0.31 23.39
N THR A 120 -0.44 -0.94 22.99
CA THR A 120 0.08 -1.29 21.67
C THR A 120 -1.01 -1.43 20.61
N ASP A 121 -2.29 -1.42 21.00
CA ASP A 121 -3.41 -1.54 20.07
C ASP A 121 -3.46 -0.35 19.11
N ASP A 122 -3.18 0.85 19.62
CA ASP A 122 -3.10 2.07 18.80
C ASP A 122 -2.00 1.97 17.74
N LEU A 123 -0.87 1.34 18.07
CA LEU A 123 0.23 1.13 17.13
C LEU A 123 -0.20 0.21 15.98
N VAL A 124 -0.92 -0.87 16.28
CA VAL A 124 -1.48 -1.80 15.28
C VAL A 124 -2.54 -1.11 14.43
N TYR A 125 -3.40 -0.30 15.05
CA TYR A 125 -4.43 0.47 14.34
C TYR A 125 -3.81 1.47 13.34
N TYR A 126 -2.81 2.25 13.74
CA TYR A 126 -2.12 3.17 12.82
C TYR A 126 -1.34 2.41 11.74
N GLY A 127 -0.76 1.25 12.08
CA GLY A 127 -0.15 0.35 11.10
C GLY A 127 -1.16 -0.14 10.05
N TYR A 128 -2.39 -0.45 10.48
CA TYR A 128 -3.48 -0.81 9.56
C TYR A 128 -3.92 0.35 8.68
N LEU A 129 -4.06 1.56 9.22
CA LEU A 129 -4.37 2.74 8.41
C LEU A 129 -3.27 3.01 7.36
N TYR A 130 -2.01 2.82 7.73
CA TYR A 130 -0.89 2.87 6.79
C TYR A 130 -0.97 1.77 5.72
N PHE A 131 -1.38 0.55 6.07
CA PHE A 131 -1.62 -0.51 5.10
C PHE A 131 -2.70 -0.13 4.08
N ILE A 132 -3.84 0.40 4.54
CA ILE A 132 -4.94 0.82 3.66
C ILE A 132 -4.50 1.97 2.75
N SER A 133 -3.69 2.90 3.24
CA SER A 133 -3.20 4.01 2.43
C SER A 133 -2.36 3.55 1.23
N LYS A 134 -1.69 2.39 1.32
CA LYS A 134 -0.95 1.82 0.17
C LYS A 134 -1.84 1.42 -0.99
N PHE A 135 -3.08 1.03 -0.75
CA PHE A 135 -4.04 0.82 -1.84
C PHE A 135 -4.54 2.14 -2.42
N ILE A 136 -4.71 3.16 -1.57
CA ILE A 136 -5.14 4.49 -2.02
C ILE A 136 -4.05 5.12 -2.92
N GLU A 137 -2.78 5.01 -2.54
CA GLU A 137 -1.62 5.46 -3.32
C GLU A 137 -1.54 4.82 -4.72
N MET A 138 -2.11 3.62 -4.92
CA MET A 138 -2.16 3.00 -6.25
C MET A 138 -2.97 3.84 -7.26
N LEU A 139 -3.87 4.71 -6.78
CA LEU A 139 -4.62 5.65 -7.64
C LEU A 139 -3.72 6.69 -8.32
N ASP A 140 -2.51 6.93 -7.83
CA ASP A 140 -1.54 7.85 -8.45
C ASP A 140 -1.24 7.44 -9.89
N THR A 141 -0.99 6.14 -10.12
CA THR A 141 -0.80 5.62 -11.48
C THR A 141 -2.03 5.76 -12.34
N VAL A 142 -3.22 5.55 -11.77
CA VAL A 142 -4.49 5.69 -12.48
C VAL A 142 -4.64 7.12 -12.98
N PHE A 143 -4.31 8.12 -12.15
CA PHE A 143 -4.32 9.52 -12.55
C PHE A 143 -3.26 9.84 -13.62
N PHE A 144 -2.05 9.28 -13.52
CA PHE A 144 -1.01 9.46 -14.56
C PHE A 144 -1.42 8.87 -15.90
N LEU A 145 -1.97 7.66 -15.90
CA LEU A 145 -2.48 6.99 -17.11
C LEU A 145 -3.68 7.74 -17.69
N TYR A 146 -4.61 8.20 -16.86
CA TYR A 146 -5.77 8.98 -17.32
C TYR A 146 -5.37 10.30 -17.98
N ARG A 147 -4.29 10.95 -17.51
CA ARG A 147 -3.69 12.14 -18.16
C ARG A 147 -2.87 11.82 -19.41
N GLY A 148 -2.62 10.55 -19.69
CA GLY A 148 -1.71 10.13 -20.75
C GLY A 148 -0.24 10.47 -20.47
N LYS A 149 0.14 10.67 -19.19
CA LYS A 149 1.51 10.96 -18.76
C LYS A 149 2.27 9.65 -18.52
N VAL A 150 2.46 8.88 -19.58
CA VAL A 150 3.13 7.57 -19.53
C VAL A 150 4.59 7.65 -19.07
N ASP A 151 5.24 8.80 -19.22
CA ASP A 151 6.62 9.03 -18.79
C ASP A 151 6.77 8.99 -17.25
N GLN A 152 5.69 9.27 -16.51
CA GLN A 152 5.66 9.19 -15.05
C GLN A 152 5.44 7.75 -14.54
N VAL A 153 4.91 6.87 -15.40
CA VAL A 153 4.65 5.46 -15.07
C VAL A 153 5.90 4.64 -15.40
N THR A 154 6.93 4.80 -14.57
CA THR A 154 8.21 4.09 -14.68
C THR A 154 8.13 2.69 -14.06
N PHE A 155 9.09 1.83 -14.39
CA PHE A 155 9.23 0.51 -13.75
C PHE A 155 9.29 0.63 -12.24
N LEU A 156 10.13 1.54 -11.72
CA LEU A 156 10.30 1.73 -10.28
C LEU A 156 8.99 2.15 -9.60
N HIS A 157 8.24 3.07 -10.20
CA HIS A 157 6.97 3.53 -9.64
C HIS A 157 5.94 2.39 -9.57
N VAL A 158 5.77 1.63 -10.67
CA VAL A 158 4.82 0.50 -10.68
C VAL A 158 5.25 -0.60 -9.73
N PHE A 159 6.55 -0.96 -9.73
CA PHE A 159 7.10 -1.96 -8.81
C PHE A 159 6.89 -1.56 -7.35
N HIS A 160 7.18 -0.32 -6.98
CA HIS A 160 6.97 0.22 -5.65
C HIS A 160 5.49 0.10 -5.25
N HIS A 161 4.56 0.69 -6.00
CA HIS A 161 3.14 0.67 -5.62
C HIS A 161 2.51 -0.73 -5.66
N ALA A 162 3.01 -1.66 -6.49
CA ALA A 162 2.53 -3.03 -6.50
C ALA A 162 3.06 -3.87 -5.33
N SER A 163 4.33 -3.67 -4.94
CA SER A 163 4.99 -4.48 -3.90
C SER A 163 4.75 -3.98 -2.48
N MET A 164 4.44 -2.69 -2.30
CA MET A 164 4.23 -2.09 -0.98
C MET A 164 3.05 -2.72 -0.20
N PRO A 165 1.82 -2.88 -0.75
CA PRO A 165 0.73 -3.45 0.02
C PRO A 165 0.99 -4.90 0.50
N PRO A 166 1.49 -5.83 -0.34
CA PRO A 166 1.88 -7.16 0.12
C PRO A 166 2.99 -7.13 1.17
N SER A 167 4.00 -6.27 1.01
CA SER A 167 5.11 -6.18 1.97
C SER A 167 4.63 -5.70 3.33
N VAL A 168 3.77 -4.68 3.36
CA VAL A 168 3.20 -4.14 4.60
C VAL A 168 2.25 -5.15 5.25
N TRP A 169 1.52 -5.96 4.47
CA TRP A 169 0.64 -7.01 5.00
C TRP A 169 1.42 -8.00 5.89
N TRP A 170 2.55 -8.51 5.39
CA TRP A 170 3.39 -9.43 6.16
C TRP A 170 3.97 -8.76 7.40
N GLY A 171 4.47 -7.52 7.28
CA GLY A 171 4.97 -6.76 8.42
C GLY A 171 3.90 -6.56 9.48
N LEU A 172 2.71 -6.12 9.10
CA LEU A 172 1.64 -5.83 10.05
C LEU A 172 1.08 -7.10 10.70
N LYS A 173 0.94 -8.19 9.94
CA LYS A 173 0.34 -9.44 10.44
C LYS A 173 1.23 -10.20 11.43
N TYR A 174 2.54 -10.06 11.31
CA TYR A 174 3.53 -10.89 12.01
C TYR A 174 4.51 -10.11 12.89
N ALA A 175 4.69 -8.80 12.70
CA ALA A 175 5.54 -8.01 13.58
C ALA A 175 4.96 -7.81 14.99
N PRO A 176 3.64 -7.65 15.20
CA PRO A 176 3.08 -7.71 16.55
C PRO A 176 2.83 -9.17 16.91
N GLY A 177 3.65 -9.74 17.77
CA GLY A 177 3.56 -11.15 18.10
C GLY A 177 4.47 -11.54 19.26
N LYS A 178 4.11 -12.61 19.96
CA LYS A 178 5.01 -13.25 20.93
C LYS A 178 5.92 -14.19 20.17
N PHE A 179 7.22 -14.08 20.42
CA PHE A 179 8.21 -15.06 19.98
C PHE A 179 7.89 -16.45 20.58
#